data_AF-A0A4P7RI37-F1
#
_entry.id   AF-A0A4P7RI37-F1
#
_cell.length_a   1.000
_cell.length_b   1.000
_cell.length_c   1.000
_cell.angle_alpha   90.00
_cell.angle_beta   90.00
_cell.angle_gamma   90.00
#
_symmetry.space_group_name_H-M   'P 1'
#
loop_
_entity.id
_entity.type
_entity.pdbx_description
1 polymer ?
#
loop_
_entity_poly.entity_id
_entity_poly.type
_entity_poly.pdbx_seq_one_letter_code
_entity_poly.pdbx_strand_id
1 'polypeptide(L)'
;MEALLAATRAREVGLTQWEIASALDASQSQVSRVLTGQSKRRSRLFDEVCKYVFSVGILTSNDAPPAELTEALHSVWDGTPEHAKALALVIRSLGVLGNAGPSGARNRNAGVVREVA
;
A
#
# COMPACT_ATOMS: atom_id res chain seq x y z
N MET A 1 17.04 -7.88 11.26
CA MET A 1 15.67 -7.47 11.61
C MET A 1 14.99 -6.81 10.41
N GLU A 2 15.61 -5.83 9.76
CA GLU A 2 15.08 -5.15 8.55
C GLU A 2 14.76 -6.09 7.37
N ALA A 3 15.60 -7.07 7.05
CA ALA A 3 15.33 -8.03 5.96
C ALA A 3 14.07 -8.87 6.16
N LEU A 4 13.76 -9.25 7.40
CA LEU A 4 12.56 -10.03 7.70
C LEU A 4 11.31 -9.16 7.55
N LEU A 5 11.40 -7.89 7.96
CA LEU A 5 10.35 -6.90 7.74
C LEU A 5 10.14 -6.62 6.25
N ALA A 6 11.22 -6.48 5.48
CA ALA A 6 11.14 -6.35 4.03
C ALA A 6 10.50 -7.59 3.38
N ALA A 7 10.83 -8.80 3.83
CA ALA A 7 10.19 -10.03 3.33
C ALA A 7 8.69 -10.10 3.64
N THR A 8 8.28 -9.69 4.84
CA THR A 8 6.86 -9.58 5.19
C THR A 8 6.16 -8.52 4.35
N ARG A 9 6.78 -7.34 4.21
CA ARG A 9 6.23 -6.25 3.41
C ARG A 9 6.09 -6.64 1.94
N ALA A 10 7.08 -7.30 1.36
CA ALA A 10 7.02 -7.79 -0.02
C ALA A 10 5.80 -8.72 -0.22
N ARG A 11 5.51 -9.60 0.74
CA ARG A 11 4.30 -10.44 0.72
C ARG A 11 3.02 -9.62 0.83
N GLU A 12 2.96 -8.63 1.74
CA GLU A 12 1.78 -7.77 1.90
C GLU A 12 1.43 -7.00 0.62
N VAL A 13 2.44 -6.53 -0.11
CA VAL A 13 2.24 -5.75 -1.34
C VAL A 13 2.21 -6.61 -2.61
N GLY A 14 2.22 -7.94 -2.47
CA GLY A 14 2.15 -8.88 -3.60
C GLY A 14 3.41 -8.97 -4.46
N LEU A 15 4.54 -8.44 -4.01
CA LEU A 15 5.81 -8.48 -4.74
C LEU A 15 6.44 -9.87 -4.72
N THR A 16 6.73 -10.40 -5.90
CA THR A 16 7.54 -11.61 -6.07
C THR A 16 9.04 -11.30 -6.02
N GLN A 17 9.84 -12.31 -5.67
CA GLN A 17 11.30 -12.17 -5.67
C GLN A 17 11.87 -11.89 -7.06
N TRP A 18 11.18 -12.37 -8.11
CA TRP A 18 11.58 -12.16 -9.49
C TRP A 18 11.37 -10.71 -9.94
N GLU A 19 10.25 -10.10 -9.55
CA GLU A 19 9.99 -8.67 -9.80
C GLU A 19 11.00 -7.78 -9.09
N ILE A 20 11.33 -8.07 -7.84
CA ILE A 20 12.37 -7.35 -7.08
C ILE A 20 13.74 -7.52 -7.77
N ALA A 21 14.07 -8.74 -8.21
CA ALA A 21 15.32 -9.04 -8.90
C ALA A 21 15.43 -8.28 -10.23
N SER A 22 14.36 -8.29 -11.02
CA SER A 22 14.29 -7.57 -12.29
C SER A 22 14.38 -6.05 -12.09
N ALA A 23 13.77 -5.50 -11.06
CA ALA A 23 13.78 -4.06 -10.79
C ALA A 23 15.15 -3.54 -10.32
N LEU A 24 15.96 -4.41 -9.73
CA LEU A 24 17.26 -4.06 -9.13
C LEU A 24 18.46 -4.59 -9.93
N ASP A 25 18.23 -5.11 -11.14
CA ASP A 25 19.25 -5.76 -11.97
C ASP A 25 20.08 -6.79 -11.17
N ALA A 26 19.38 -7.59 -10.36
CA ALA A 26 19.96 -8.59 -9.48
C ALA A 26 19.45 -9.98 -9.86
N SER A 27 20.15 -11.03 -9.44
CA SER A 27 19.63 -12.39 -9.55
C SER A 27 18.60 -12.67 -8.45
N GLN A 28 17.58 -13.47 -8.78
CA GLN A 28 16.59 -13.94 -7.81
C GLN A 28 17.24 -14.65 -6.60
N SER A 29 18.35 -15.36 -6.81
CA SER A 29 19.10 -16.04 -5.74
C SER A 29 19.79 -15.06 -4.77
N GLN A 30 20.16 -13.87 -5.23
CA GLN A 30 20.68 -12.81 -4.36
C GLN A 30 19.55 -12.15 -3.56
N VAL A 31 18.41 -11.87 -4.20
CA VAL A 31 17.21 -11.34 -3.52
C VAL A 31 16.69 -12.30 -2.46
N SER A 32 16.61 -13.60 -2.79
CA SER A 32 16.22 -14.65 -1.84
C SER A 32 17.11 -14.64 -0.60
N ARG A 33 18.44 -14.59 -0.77
CA ARG A 33 19.40 -14.51 0.35
C ARG A 33 19.22 -13.30 1.25
N VAL A 34 18.87 -12.14 0.65
CA VAL A 34 18.56 -10.92 1.39
C VAL A 34 17.28 -11.10 2.21
N LEU A 35 16.19 -11.57 1.58
CA LEU A 35 14.88 -11.71 2.22
C LEU A 35 14.83 -12.82 3.27
N THR A 36 15.64 -13.87 3.13
CA THR A 36 15.77 -14.92 4.15
C THR A 36 16.67 -14.51 5.32
N GLY A 37 17.24 -13.31 5.30
CA GLY A 37 18.11 -12.80 6.37
C GLY A 37 19.44 -13.55 6.51
N GLN A 38 19.87 -14.29 5.48
CA GLN A 38 21.11 -15.07 5.49
C GLN A 38 22.35 -14.21 5.21
N SER A 39 22.18 -12.91 4.96
CA SER A 39 23.26 -11.95 4.78
C SER A 39 23.89 -11.58 6.13
N LYS A 40 25.07 -12.13 6.44
CA LYS A 40 25.87 -11.77 7.63
C LYS A 40 26.37 -10.32 7.64
N ARG A 41 26.40 -9.66 6.48
CA ARG A 41 26.90 -8.28 6.31
C ARG A 41 25.88 -7.48 5.50
N ARG A 42 25.57 -6.24 5.96
CA ARG A 42 24.76 -5.28 5.21
C ARG A 42 25.49 -4.94 3.92
N SER A 43 24.91 -5.32 2.78
CA SER A 43 25.46 -5.08 1.45
C SER A 43 24.65 -3.99 0.75
N ARG A 44 25.20 -3.41 -0.31
CA ARG A 44 24.46 -2.42 -1.12
C ARG A 44 23.14 -2.98 -1.64
N LEU A 45 23.15 -4.23 -2.12
CA LEU A 45 21.93 -4.91 -2.57
C LEU A 45 20.91 -5.10 -1.44
N PHE A 46 21.36 -5.35 -0.21
CA PHE A 46 20.45 -5.43 0.94
C PHE A 46 19.69 -4.11 1.13
N ASP A 47 20.41 -2.99 1.09
CA ASP A 47 19.81 -1.67 1.28
C ASP A 47 18.87 -1.32 0.11
N GLU A 48 19.27 -1.65 -1.13
CA GLU A 48 18.45 -1.44 -2.33
C GLU A 48 17.17 -2.28 -2.32
N VAL A 49 17.23 -3.56 -1.93
CA VAL A 49 16.05 -4.43 -1.77
C VAL A 49 15.10 -3.88 -0.71
N CYS A 50 15.61 -3.51 0.47
CA CYS A 50 14.78 -2.95 1.52
C CYS A 50 14.11 -1.66 1.05
N LYS A 51 14.89 -0.73 0.48
CA LYS A 51 14.38 0.56 -0.02
C LYS A 51 13.31 0.36 -1.08
N TYR A 52 13.53 -0.54 -2.04
CA TYR A 52 12.59 -0.83 -3.11
C TYR A 52 11.26 -1.36 -2.56
N VAL A 53 11.31 -2.40 -1.72
CA VAL A 53 10.10 -3.01 -1.14
C VAL A 53 9.29 -2.01 -0.32
N PHE A 54 9.94 -1.15 0.46
CA PHE A 54 9.24 -0.12 1.22
C PHE A 54 8.71 1.04 0.35
N SER A 55 9.31 1.32 -0.81
CA SER A 55 8.81 2.33 -1.76
C SER A 55 7.58 1.88 -2.56
N VAL A 56 7.43 0.58 -2.80
CA VAL A 56 6.35 0.01 -3.64
C VAL A 56 4.98 0.10 -2.95
N GLY A 57 4.97 0.19 -1.62
CA GLY A 57 3.77 0.36 -0.80
C GLY A 57 2.95 1.65 -1.01
N ILE A 58 3.42 2.59 -1.84
CA ILE A 58 2.60 3.75 -2.24
C ILE A 58 1.67 3.40 -3.42
N LEU A 59 1.97 2.34 -4.18
CA LEU A 59 1.31 2.08 -5.46
C LEU A 59 0.58 0.73 -5.54
N THR A 60 0.87 -0.22 -4.65
CA THR A 60 0.34 -1.59 -4.75
C THR A 60 -0.27 -2.04 -3.42
N SER A 61 -1.34 -1.38 -3.00
CA SER A 61 -2.37 -2.13 -2.29
C SER A 61 -2.92 -3.12 -3.30
N ASN A 62 -2.78 -4.42 -3.03
CA ASN A 62 -3.31 -5.51 -3.84
C ASN A 62 -4.86 -5.57 -3.81
N ASP A 63 -5.52 -4.43 -3.57
CA ASP A 63 -6.95 -4.20 -3.71
C ASP A 63 -7.26 -4.03 -5.19
N ALA A 64 -7.20 -5.13 -5.93
CA ALA A 64 -8.06 -5.19 -7.11
C ALA A 64 -9.49 -4.88 -6.60
N PRO A 65 -10.19 -3.90 -7.19
CA PRO A 65 -11.54 -3.57 -6.77
C PRO A 65 -12.39 -4.84 -6.76
N PRO A 66 -13.28 -5.03 -5.75
CA PRO A 66 -14.13 -6.21 -5.68
C PRO A 66 -14.78 -6.53 -7.03
N ALA A 67 -15.00 -7.82 -7.31
CA ALA A 67 -15.55 -8.27 -8.59
C ALA A 67 -16.84 -7.50 -8.95
N GLU A 68 -17.70 -7.26 -7.97
CA GLU A 68 -18.93 -6.46 -8.12
C GLU A 68 -18.67 -5.03 -8.61
N LEU A 69 -17.68 -4.32 -8.04
CA LEU A 69 -17.33 -2.97 -8.48
C LEU A 69 -16.75 -2.98 -9.90
N THR A 70 -15.95 -4.00 -10.21
CA THR A 70 -15.35 -4.17 -11.54
C THR A 70 -16.41 -4.47 -12.59
N GLU A 71 -17.35 -5.37 -12.32
CA GLU A 71 -18.49 -5.69 -13.20
C GLU A 71 -19.41 -4.49 -13.43
N ALA A 72 -19.74 -3.76 -12.36
CA ALA A 72 -20.52 -2.53 -12.45
C ALA A 72 -19.81 -1.50 -13.34
N LEU A 73 -18.50 -1.32 -13.17
CA LEU A 73 -17.72 -0.41 -14.00
C LEU A 73 -17.74 -0.83 -15.47
N HIS A 74 -17.56 -2.12 -15.76
CA HIS A 74 -17.62 -2.65 -17.13
C HIS A 74 -19.01 -2.50 -17.77
N SER A 75 -20.10 -2.59 -16.99
CA SER A 75 -21.46 -2.44 -17.51
C SER A 75 -21.80 -1.02 -17.96
N VAL A 76 -21.16 -0.02 -17.35
CA VAL A 76 -21.40 1.41 -17.64
C VAL A 76 -20.36 1.96 -18.61
N TRP A 77 -19.17 1.38 -18.65
CA TRP A 77 -18.04 1.85 -19.44
C TRP A 77 -18.24 1.70 -20.97
N ASP A 78 -18.19 2.80 -21.72
CA ASP A 78 -18.34 2.80 -23.19
C ASP A 78 -17.01 2.81 -23.99
N GLY A 79 -15.88 2.81 -23.29
CA GLY A 79 -14.54 2.82 -23.91
C GLY A 79 -13.99 4.22 -24.23
N THR A 80 -14.76 5.29 -24.07
CA THR A 80 -14.34 6.65 -24.46
C THR A 80 -13.58 7.38 -23.35
N PRO A 81 -12.49 8.12 -23.67
CA PRO A 81 -11.74 8.89 -22.68
C PRO A 81 -12.59 9.90 -21.89
N GLU A 82 -13.61 10.47 -22.53
CA GLU A 82 -14.56 11.41 -21.95
C GLU A 82 -15.38 10.74 -20.84
N HIS A 83 -15.89 9.53 -21.11
CA HIS A 83 -16.64 8.78 -20.12
C HIS A 83 -15.75 8.35 -18.94
N ALA A 84 -14.45 8.13 -19.16
CA ALA A 84 -13.54 7.70 -18.08
C ALA A 84 -13.36 8.84 -17.09
N LYS A 85 -13.23 10.06 -17.61
CA LYS A 85 -13.15 11.28 -16.81
C LYS A 85 -14.44 11.49 -16.01
N ALA A 86 -15.60 11.27 -16.63
CA ALA A 86 -16.90 11.40 -15.97
C ALA A 86 -17.07 10.38 -14.82
N LEU A 87 -16.81 9.10 -15.08
CA LEU A 87 -16.89 8.03 -14.06
C LEU A 87 -15.91 8.30 -12.90
N ALA A 88 -14.67 8.68 -13.22
CA ALA A 88 -13.68 8.99 -12.20
C ALA A 88 -14.08 10.21 -11.35
N LEU A 89 -14.78 11.19 -11.91
CA LEU A 89 -15.30 12.34 -11.16
C LEU A 89 -16.38 11.92 -10.17
N VAL A 90 -17.33 11.08 -10.59
CA VAL A 90 -18.40 10.56 -9.72
C VAL A 90 -17.82 9.70 -8.59
N ILE A 91 -16.90 8.80 -8.89
CA ILE A 91 -16.26 7.95 -7.86
C ILE A 91 -15.55 8.81 -6.81
N ARG A 92 -14.84 9.87 -7.23
CA ARG A 92 -14.19 10.80 -6.30
C ARG A 92 -15.19 11.60 -5.45
N SER A 93 -16.33 12.02 -6.02
CA SER A 93 -17.34 12.75 -5.25
C SER A 93 -18.01 11.88 -4.18
N LEU A 94 -18.23 10.58 -4.47
CA LEU A 94 -18.67 9.61 -3.48
C LEU A 94 -17.67 9.45 -2.32
N GLY A 95 -16.37 9.45 -2.60
CA GLY A 95 -15.32 9.39 -1.58
C GLY A 95 -15.35 10.59 -0.62
N VAL A 96 -15.64 11.79 -1.12
CA VAL A 96 -15.78 13.00 -0.29
C VAL A 96 -16.98 12.88 0.66
N LEU A 97 -18.08 12.27 0.22
CA LEU A 97 -19.26 12.03 1.05
C LEU A 97 -19.03 10.93 2.09
N GLY A 98 -18.36 9.84 1.73
CA GLY A 98 -18.06 8.73 2.63
C GLY A 98 -17.13 9.14 3.79
N ASN A 99 -16.16 10.02 3.53
CA ASN A 99 -15.29 10.58 4.56
C ASN A 99 -15.97 11.63 5.46
N ALA A 100 -17.18 12.07 5.12
CA ALA A 100 -17.96 13.04 5.89
C ALA A 100 -18.98 12.38 6.86
N GLY A 101 -18.92 11.06 7.07
CA GLY A 101 -19.70 10.34 8.10
C GLY A 101 -19.40 10.78 9.54
N PRO A 102 -20.27 10.50 10.53
CA PRO A 102 -20.49 11.35 11.70
C PRO A 102 -19.28 11.43 12.63
N SER A 103 -18.47 12.47 12.47
CA SER A 103 -17.54 12.97 13.49
C SER A 103 -18.34 13.60 14.65
N GLY A 104 -19.04 12.77 15.40
CA GLY A 104 -19.92 13.16 16.50
C GLY A 104 -19.66 12.37 17.78
N ALA A 105 -18.39 12.22 18.20
CA ALA A 105 -18.05 11.78 19.56
C ALA A 105 -16.62 12.20 19.93
N ARG A 106 -16.34 13.51 19.88
CA ARG A 106 -15.12 14.06 20.49
C ARG A 106 -15.38 14.15 22.00
N ASN A 107 -15.06 13.08 22.72
CA ASN A 107 -15.12 13.00 24.18
C ASN A 107 -14.19 14.06 24.78
N ARG A 108 -14.75 15.24 25.09
CA ARG A 108 -14.12 16.22 25.98
C ARG A 108 -14.40 15.77 27.40
N ASN A 109 -13.54 14.92 27.95
CA ASN A 109 -13.35 14.79 29.40
C ASN A 109 -12.05 14.05 29.68
N ALA A 110 -10.96 14.80 29.68
CA ALA A 110 -9.74 14.44 30.38
C ALA A 110 -9.11 15.74 30.91
N GLY A 111 -9.12 15.90 32.24
CA GLY A 111 -8.26 16.87 32.93
C GLY A 111 -8.92 18.14 33.47
N VAL A 112 -9.99 18.03 34.27
CA VAL A 112 -10.12 18.93 35.43
C VAL A 112 -9.77 18.10 36.65
N VAL A 113 -8.50 18.13 37.02
CA VAL A 113 -8.10 17.99 38.42
C VAL A 113 -7.45 19.31 38.79
N ARG A 114 -8.25 20.15 39.44
CA ARG A 114 -7.77 21.33 40.15
C ARG A 114 -6.98 20.86 41.36
N GLU A 115 -5.90 21.59 41.59
CA GLU A 115 -5.02 21.57 42.75
C GLU A 115 -5.74 22.01 44.05
N VAL A 116 -5.03 21.79 45.15
CA VAL A 116 -5.13 22.37 46.52
C VAL A 116 -6.24 21.92 47.48
N ALA A 117 -5.84 21.14 48.50
CA ALA A 117 -5.79 21.56 49.91
C ALA A 117 -5.03 20.52 50.75
#